data_AF-G0EHW2-F1
#
_entry.id   AF-G0EHW2-F1
#
_cell.length_a   1.000
_cell.length_b   1.000
_cell.length_c   1.000
_cell.angle_alpha   90.00
_cell.angle_beta   90.00
_cell.angle_gamma   90.00
#
_symmetry.space_group_name_H-M   'P 1'
#
loop_
_entity.id
_entity.type
_entity.pdbx_description
1 polymer ?
#
loop_
_entity_poly.entity_id
_entity_poly.type
_entity_poly.pdbx_seq_one_letter_code
_entity_poly.pdbx_strand_id
1 'polypeptide(L)'
;MANYEELNNLMENIDHQILFDNALKINELLKDDILLDDMMSENLFVYYFELLEMIKSNPESYQISDIDNDEKIKAINSIIRKMELSFIEF
;
A
#
# COMPACT_ATOMS: atom_id res chain seq x y z
N MET A 1 -16.23 5.57 -7.47
CA MET A 1 -16.94 5.83 -6.20
C MET A 1 -16.90 4.61 -5.28
N ALA A 2 -17.27 3.40 -5.75
CA ALA A 2 -17.17 2.16 -4.96
C ALA A 2 -15.73 1.82 -4.48
N ASN A 3 -14.72 1.94 -5.36
CA ASN A 3 -13.33 1.63 -5.00
C ASN A 3 -12.74 2.57 -3.94
N TYR A 4 -13.20 3.84 -3.89
CA TYR A 4 -12.76 4.82 -2.90
C TYR A 4 -13.34 4.53 -1.52
N GLU A 5 -14.63 4.19 -1.47
CA GLU A 5 -15.30 3.79 -0.23
C GLU A 5 -14.70 2.49 0.33
N GLU A 6 -14.42 1.51 -0.55
CA GLU A 6 -13.77 0.26 -0.16
C GLU A 6 -12.34 0.48 0.34
N LEU A 7 -11.58 1.35 -0.30
CA LEU A 7 -10.25 1.76 0.14
C LEU A 7 -10.30 2.49 1.50
N ASN A 8 -11.25 3.42 1.68
CA ASN A 8 -11.43 4.10 2.96
C ASN A 8 -11.79 3.14 4.09
N ASN A 9 -12.69 2.18 3.84
CA ASN A 9 -13.04 1.16 4.84
C ASN A 9 -11.85 0.30 5.24
N LEU A 10 -10.94 -0.02 4.30
CA LEU A 10 -9.70 -0.72 4.60
C LEU A 10 -8.73 0.13 5.43
N MET A 11 -8.78 1.45 5.27
CA MET A 11 -7.88 2.40 5.92
C MET A 11 -8.40 2.91 7.27
N GLU A 12 -9.68 2.77 7.60
CA GLU A 12 -10.25 3.18 8.90
C GLU A 12 -9.66 2.44 10.11
N ASN A 13 -9.18 1.20 9.93
CA ASN A 13 -8.57 0.38 10.98
C ASN A 13 -7.11 0.06 10.63
N ILE A 14 -6.33 1.10 10.34
CA ILE A 14 -5.00 0.92 9.79
C ILE A 14 -4.06 0.23 10.79
N ASP A 15 -3.53 -0.91 10.37
CA ASP A 15 -2.44 -1.62 11.01
C ASP A 15 -1.56 -2.23 9.92
N HIS A 16 -0.27 -2.36 10.20
CA HIS A 16 0.72 -2.91 9.29
C HIS A 16 0.36 -4.33 8.84
N GLN A 17 -0.23 -5.14 9.73
CA GLN A 17 -0.68 -6.48 9.36
C GLN A 17 -1.86 -6.43 8.36
N ILE A 18 -2.82 -5.54 8.60
CA ILE A 18 -3.98 -5.36 7.70
C ILE A 18 -3.52 -4.84 6.33
N LEU A 19 -2.58 -3.89 6.31
CA LEU A 19 -2.01 -3.36 5.06
C LEU A 19 -1.24 -4.41 4.28
N PHE A 20 -0.48 -5.27 4.97
CA PHE A 20 0.22 -6.38 4.35
C PHE A 20 -0.75 -7.42 3.78
N ASP A 21 -1.76 -7.81 4.55
CA ASP A 21 -2.74 -8.81 4.14
C ASP A 21 -3.61 -8.32 2.97
N ASN A 22 -3.85 -7.02 2.88
CA ASN A 22 -4.66 -6.41 1.81
C ASN A 22 -3.81 -5.78 0.69
N ALA A 23 -2.49 -5.91 0.68
CA ALA A 23 -1.61 -5.23 -0.27
C ALA A 23 -1.98 -5.49 -1.74
N LEU A 24 -2.31 -6.73 -2.10
CA LEU A 24 -2.75 -7.07 -3.46
C LEU A 24 -4.05 -6.36 -3.83
N LYS A 25 -5.05 -6.43 -2.95
CA LYS A 25 -6.36 -5.82 -3.15
C LYS A 25 -6.27 -4.31 -3.26
N ILE A 26 -5.50 -3.67 -2.38
CA ILE A 26 -5.29 -2.22 -2.41
C ILE A 26 -4.59 -1.81 -3.71
N ASN A 27 -3.55 -2.55 -4.14
CA ASN A 27 -2.88 -2.29 -5.40
C ASN A 27 -3.83 -2.43 -6.61
N GLU A 28 -4.80 -3.36 -6.58
CA GLU A 28 -5.84 -3.48 -7.61
C GLU A 28 -6.81 -2.30 -7.59
N LEU A 29 -7.33 -1.92 -6.42
CA LEU A 29 -8.22 -0.76 -6.26
C LEU A 29 -7.58 0.53 -6.78
N LEU A 30 -6.26 0.65 -6.60
CA LEU A 30 -5.50 1.79 -7.10
C LEU A 30 -5.29 1.75 -8.62
N LYS A 31 -5.35 0.61 -9.32
CA LYS A 31 -5.14 0.56 -10.79
C LYS A 31 -6.23 1.26 -11.59
N ASP A 32 -7.43 1.38 -11.07
CA ASP A 32 -8.63 1.86 -11.80
C ASP A 32 -8.72 3.41 -11.96
N ASP A 33 -7.61 4.11 -12.22
CA ASP A 33 -7.57 5.59 -12.32
C ASP A 33 -8.26 6.31 -11.15
N ILE A 34 -8.15 5.73 -9.94
CA ILE A 34 -8.72 6.35 -8.74
C ILE A 34 -8.00 7.67 -8.45
N LEU A 35 -8.77 8.75 -8.42
CA LEU A 35 -8.34 10.04 -7.89
C LEU A 35 -8.49 10.01 -6.38
N LEU A 36 -7.36 10.02 -5.69
CA LEU A 36 -7.27 10.19 -4.25
C LEU A 36 -7.08 11.67 -3.95
N ASP A 37 -7.58 12.13 -2.80
CA ASP A 37 -7.17 13.42 -2.28
C ASP A 37 -5.73 13.37 -1.74
N ASP A 38 -5.12 14.54 -1.54
CA ASP A 38 -3.72 14.66 -1.12
C ASP A 38 -3.47 13.95 0.22
N MET A 39 -4.39 14.08 1.16
CA MET A 39 -4.27 13.49 2.50
C MET A 39 -4.29 11.96 2.44
N MET A 40 -5.19 11.37 1.65
CA MET A 40 -5.28 9.93 1.47
C MET A 40 -4.05 9.37 0.76
N SER A 41 -3.56 10.11 -0.24
CA SER A 41 -2.33 9.75 -0.98
C SER A 41 -1.11 9.77 -0.06
N GLU A 42 -0.97 10.81 0.77
CA GLU A 42 0.10 10.95 1.76
C GLU A 42 0.04 9.84 2.82
N ASN A 43 -1.14 9.58 3.38
CA ASN A 43 -1.33 8.50 4.34
C ASN A 43 -0.93 7.15 3.75
N LEU A 44 -1.43 6.80 2.56
CA LEU A 44 -1.06 5.55 1.89
C LEU A 44 0.44 5.45 1.65
N PHE A 45 1.08 6.54 1.21
CA PHE A 45 2.52 6.57 1.02
C PHE A 45 3.27 6.27 2.32
N VAL A 46 2.99 7.01 3.38
CA VAL A 46 3.67 6.87 4.68
C VAL A 46 3.49 5.45 5.23
N TYR A 47 2.24 4.97 5.31
CA TYR A 47 1.96 3.66 5.88
C TYR A 47 2.59 2.51 5.09
N TYR A 48 2.53 2.55 3.75
CA TYR A 48 3.15 1.51 2.95
C TYR A 48 4.68 1.59 2.96
N PHE A 49 5.24 2.80 3.05
CA PHE A 49 6.68 2.98 3.20
C PHE A 49 7.17 2.42 4.54
N GLU A 50 6.51 2.74 5.65
CA GLU A 50 6.80 2.19 6.98
C GLU A 50 6.66 0.66 7.00
N LEU A 51 5.58 0.12 6.41
CA LEU A 51 5.39 -1.32 6.27
C LEU A 51 6.56 -1.98 5.52
N LEU A 52 7.01 -1.38 4.42
CA LEU A 52 8.12 -1.92 3.64
C LEU A 52 9.42 -1.94 4.46
N GLU A 53 9.72 -0.89 5.22
CA GLU A 53 10.90 -0.84 6.08
C GLU A 53 10.82 -1.85 7.24
N MET A 54 9.64 -2.05 7.82
CA MET A 54 9.40 -3.09 8.83
C MET A 54 9.63 -4.50 8.27
N ILE A 55 9.12 -4.77 7.06
CA ILE A 55 9.32 -6.05 6.39
C ILE A 55 10.80 -6.29 6.09
N LYS A 56 11.52 -5.29 5.56
CA LYS A 56 12.97 -5.41 5.29
C LYS A 56 13.77 -5.70 6.57
N SER A 57 13.35 -5.11 7.68
CA SER A 57 14.01 -5.28 8.97
C SER A 57 13.71 -6.64 9.61
N ASN A 58 12.51 -7.20 9.40
CA ASN A 58 12.09 -8.47 9.98
C ASN A 58 11.09 -9.22 9.07
N PRO A 59 11.55 -9.86 7.99
CA PRO A 59 10.68 -10.50 7.00
C PRO A 59 9.95 -11.75 7.54
N GLU A 60 10.51 -12.42 8.54
CA GLU A 60 9.92 -13.63 9.14
C GLU A 60 8.58 -13.32 9.83
N SER A 61 8.43 -12.12 10.41
CA SER A 61 7.17 -11.68 11.03
C SER A 61 6.00 -11.58 10.04
N TYR A 62 6.30 -11.50 8.74
CA TYR A 62 5.32 -11.41 7.66
C TYR A 62 5.26 -12.70 6.82
N GLN A 63 5.90 -13.79 7.30
CA GLN A 63 5.95 -15.09 6.63
C GLN A 63 6.59 -15.05 5.22
N ILE A 64 7.55 -14.15 5.01
CA ILE A 64 8.20 -13.94 3.72
C ILE A 64 9.52 -14.73 3.66
N SER A 65 9.65 -15.58 2.65
CA SER A 65 10.86 -16.37 2.40
C SER A 65 11.82 -15.72 1.39
N ASP A 66 11.30 -14.94 0.45
CA ASP A 66 12.06 -14.18 -0.55
C ASP A 66 11.33 -12.86 -0.86
N ILE A 67 11.87 -11.76 -0.31
CA ILE A 67 11.26 -10.42 -0.38
C ILE A 67 11.14 -9.94 -1.83
N ASP A 68 12.08 -10.27 -2.71
CA ASP A 68 12.08 -9.76 -4.09
C ASP A 68 11.02 -10.45 -4.97
N ASN A 69 10.59 -11.64 -4.57
CA ASN A 69 9.67 -12.46 -5.36
C ASN A 69 8.23 -12.49 -4.85
N ASP A 70 7.99 -12.18 -3.58
CA ASP A 70 6.66 -12.19 -2.98
C ASP A 70 5.71 -11.18 -3.66
N GLU A 71 4.53 -11.66 -4.05
CA GLU A 71 3.54 -10.84 -4.78
C GLU A 71 3.01 -9.68 -3.94
N LYS A 72 2.86 -9.85 -2.62
CA LYS A 72 2.46 -8.75 -1.72
C LYS A 72 3.53 -7.68 -1.69
N ILE A 73 4.82 -8.05 -1.70
CA ILE A 73 5.92 -7.07 -1.75
C ILE A 73 5.95 -6.31 -3.08
N LYS A 74 5.72 -6.99 -4.20
CA LYS A 74 5.59 -6.32 -5.50
C LYS A 74 4.42 -5.34 -5.51
N ALA A 75 3.30 -5.70 -4.88
CA ALA A 75 2.16 -4.80 -4.73
C ALA A 75 2.47 -3.60 -3.82
N ILE A 76 3.13 -3.80 -2.68
CA ILE A 76 3.55 -2.71 -1.78
C ILE A 76 4.45 -1.71 -2.52
N ASN A 77 5.48 -2.19 -3.23
CA ASN A 77 6.36 -1.32 -4.01
C ASN A 77 5.60 -0.56 -5.12
N SER A 78 4.63 -1.21 -5.76
CA SER A 78 3.76 -0.58 -6.77
C SER A 78 2.90 0.54 -6.17
N ILE A 79 2.32 0.32 -4.98
CA ILE A 79 1.52 1.31 -4.26
C ILE A 79 2.39 2.52 -3.91
N ILE A 80 3.54 2.31 -3.26
CA ILE A 80 4.48 3.39 -2.86
C ILE A 80 4.85 4.24 -4.08
N ARG A 81 5.27 3.59 -5.17
CA ARG A 81 5.67 4.28 -6.40
C ARG A 81 4.53 5.08 -7.01
N LYS A 82 3.30 4.57 -6.96
CA LYS A 82 2.13 5.30 -7.48
C LYS A 82 1.86 6.55 -6.66
N MET A 83 1.92 6.48 -5.34
CA MET A 83 1.72 7.65 -4.47
C MET A 83 2.88 8.65 -4.64
N GLU A 84 4.12 8.18 -4.76
CA GLU A 84 5.28 9.04 -5.04
C GLU A 84 5.07 9.86 -6.33
N LEU A 85 4.59 9.22 -7.39
CA LEU A 85 4.29 9.91 -8.65
C LEU A 85 3.15 10.95 -8.51
N SER A 86 2.13 10.67 -7.70
CA SER A 86 1.04 11.65 -7.48
C SER A 86 1.52 12.95 -6.82
N PHE A 87 2.64 12.93 -6.09
CA PHE A 87 3.24 14.16 -5.54
C PHE A 87 4.12 14.91 -6.54
N ILE A 88 4.63 14.23 -7.57
CA ILE A 88 5.55 14.82 -8.56
C ILE A 88 4.78 15.55 -9.67
N GLU A 89 3.52 15.19 -9.93
CA GLU A 89 2.69 15.81 -10.98
C GLU A 89 2.16 17.22 -10.64
N PHE A 90 2.67 17.88 -9.58
CA PHE A 90 2.36 19.25 -9.16
C PHE A 90 3.42 20.29 -9.54
#